data_AF-A0A914YEV5-F1
#
_entry.id   AF-A0A914YEV5-F1
#
_cell.length_a   1.000
_cell.length_b   1.000
_cell.length_c   1.000
_cell.angle_alpha   90.00
_cell.angle_beta   90.00
_cell.angle_gamma   90.00
#
_symmetry.space_group_name_H-M   'P 1'
#
loop_
_entity.id
_entity.type
_entity.pdbx_description
1 polymer ?
#
loop_
_entity_poly.entity_id
_entity_poly.type
_entity_poly.pdbx_seq_one_letter_code
_entity_poly.pdbx_strand_id
1 'polypeptide(L)'
;MSTISQENTAALQFHNNNKKPFYLFPVPTDITPSFELTRTVSNAINKMSYYYYEREYSDNNFINGGKMAITQMAKAIREHDIEAVTELTLKQFSIELREKMSIIPQDVLQKRLSFTQDNIVHAFIHSLLTAPKEAFNLDPEAVSFYGKIIAVIDPHSTQQVSLHKALKNANNDTLFCNVTVCRHLNPLDLWKVSHINFFEKCVVY
;
A
#
# COMPACT_ATOMS: atom_id res chain seq x y z
N MET A 1 -12.54 -39.80 -27.33
CA MET A 1 -13.44 -39.62 -26.17
C MET A 1 -12.70 -40.11 -24.94
N SER A 2 -12.19 -39.17 -24.15
CA SER A 2 -11.48 -39.44 -22.90
C SER A 2 -12.00 -38.47 -21.86
N THR A 3 -12.60 -39.04 -20.83
CA THR A 3 -13.15 -38.44 -19.63
C THR A 3 -12.11 -37.61 -18.89
N ILE A 4 -12.36 -36.32 -18.75
CA ILE A 4 -11.72 -35.47 -17.74
C ILE A 4 -12.82 -35.02 -16.78
N SER A 5 -12.58 -35.31 -15.51
CA SER A 5 -13.50 -35.31 -14.40
C SER A 5 -14.15 -33.96 -14.14
N GLN A 6 -15.43 -34.01 -13.75
CA GLN A 6 -16.22 -32.92 -13.18
C GLN A 6 -15.70 -32.45 -11.79
N GLU A 7 -14.41 -32.59 -11.50
CA GLU A 7 -13.81 -32.20 -10.21
C GLU A 7 -13.39 -30.72 -10.16
N ASN A 8 -13.42 -30.01 -11.28
CA ASN A 8 -12.98 -28.60 -11.34
C ASN A 8 -14.08 -27.56 -11.14
N THR A 9 -15.30 -27.95 -10.75
CA THR A 9 -16.42 -27.01 -10.55
C THR A 9 -17.03 -27.01 -9.16
N ALA A 10 -16.44 -27.74 -8.20
CA ALA A 10 -16.93 -27.85 -6.83
C ALA A 10 -16.16 -27.03 -5.77
N ALA A 11 -15.14 -26.26 -6.16
CA ALA A 11 -14.31 -25.50 -5.20
C ALA A 11 -14.81 -24.07 -4.90
N LEU A 12 -16.06 -23.73 -5.25
CA LEU A 12 -16.62 -22.38 -5.08
C LEU A 12 -17.83 -22.30 -4.15
N GLN A 13 -17.92 -23.20 -3.17
CA GLN A 13 -18.91 -23.09 -2.10
C GLN A 13 -18.29 -23.37 -0.74
N PHE A 14 -17.73 -22.33 -0.11
CA PHE A 14 -17.40 -22.40 1.31
C PHE A 14 -18.04 -21.24 2.06
N HIS A 15 -19.06 -21.60 2.81
CA HIS A 15 -19.87 -20.77 3.69
C HIS A 15 -19.42 -21.04 5.13
N ASN A 16 -18.82 -20.06 5.80
CA ASN A 16 -19.22 -19.58 7.14
C ASN A 16 -18.20 -18.62 7.76
N ASN A 17 -18.29 -17.36 7.35
CA ASN A 17 -18.30 -16.21 8.25
C ASN A 17 -18.89 -15.05 7.45
N ASN A 18 -20.11 -14.62 7.79
CA ASN A 18 -20.93 -13.63 7.07
C ASN A 18 -20.34 -12.19 7.00
N LYS A 19 -19.03 -12.01 7.20
CA LYS A 19 -18.36 -10.72 7.05
C LYS A 19 -17.62 -10.71 5.73
N LYS A 20 -18.10 -9.90 4.78
CA LYS A 20 -17.33 -9.59 3.59
C LYS A 20 -16.00 -8.94 4.03
N PRO A 21 -14.85 -9.41 3.52
CA PRO A 21 -13.56 -8.80 3.83
C PRO A 21 -13.54 -7.33 3.42
N PHE A 22 -12.88 -6.49 4.22
CA PHE A 22 -12.75 -5.07 3.96
C PHE A 22 -11.70 -4.81 2.87
N TYR A 23 -12.07 -3.98 1.89
CA TYR A 23 -11.20 -3.46 0.84
C TYR A 23 -11.54 -2.00 0.58
N LEU A 24 -10.54 -1.12 0.61
CA LEU A 24 -10.71 0.25 0.13
C LEU A 24 -10.84 0.25 -1.40
N PHE A 25 -9.98 -0.51 -2.08
CA PHE A 25 -10.07 -0.79 -3.51
C PHE A 25 -10.09 -2.30 -3.76
N PRO A 26 -11.06 -2.83 -4.54
CA PRO A 26 -11.15 -4.26 -4.88
C PRO A 26 -10.20 -4.60 -6.04
N VAL A 27 -8.89 -4.38 -5.84
CA VAL A 27 -7.83 -4.62 -6.83
C VAL A 27 -6.87 -5.70 -6.33
N PRO A 28 -6.12 -6.38 -7.22
CA PRO A 28 -5.05 -7.28 -6.81
C PRO A 28 -4.08 -6.59 -5.86
N THR A 29 -3.73 -7.28 -4.77
CA THR A 29 -2.94 -6.71 -3.68
C THR A 29 -1.76 -7.60 -3.34
N ASP A 30 -0.57 -6.98 -3.33
CA ASP A 30 0.66 -7.66 -2.90
C ASP A 30 0.74 -7.69 -1.37
N ILE A 31 1.02 -8.86 -0.81
CA ILE A 31 1.24 -9.06 0.64
C ILE A 31 2.67 -9.52 0.92
N THR A 32 3.27 -10.18 -0.07
CA THR A 32 4.63 -10.72 -0.02
C THR A 32 5.46 -10.12 -1.14
N PRO A 33 6.78 -10.00 -0.97
CA PRO A 33 7.66 -9.54 -2.03
C PRO A 33 7.64 -10.48 -3.22
N SER A 34 7.38 -9.93 -4.40
CA SER A 34 7.52 -10.65 -5.66
C SER A 34 9.01 -10.79 -6.02
N PHE A 35 9.51 -12.03 -6.16
CA PHE A 35 10.87 -12.36 -6.61
C PHE A 35 12.01 -11.56 -5.93
N GLU A 36 12.42 -12.01 -4.75
CA GLU A 36 13.36 -11.31 -3.85
C GLU A 36 14.67 -10.82 -4.47
N LEU A 37 15.29 -11.62 -5.34
CA LEU A 37 16.59 -11.26 -5.93
C LEU A 37 16.47 -10.10 -6.91
N THR A 38 15.55 -10.19 -7.87
CA THR A 38 15.28 -9.14 -8.85
C THR A 38 14.83 -7.85 -8.17
N ARG A 39 13.97 -7.98 -7.15
CA ARG A 39 13.53 -6.87 -6.30
C ARG A 39 14.70 -6.17 -5.63
N THR A 40 15.60 -6.93 -5.02
CA THR A 40 16.77 -6.39 -4.30
C THR A 40 17.71 -5.65 -5.25
N VAL A 41 18.03 -6.25 -6.40
CA VAL A 41 18.92 -5.64 -7.40
C VAL A 41 18.30 -4.39 -8.01
N SER A 42 17.03 -4.45 -8.43
CA SER A 42 16.30 -3.31 -8.99
C SER A 42 16.22 -2.16 -7.98
N ASN A 43 15.89 -2.47 -6.72
CA ASN A 43 15.85 -1.46 -5.67
C ASN A 43 17.23 -0.84 -5.43
N ALA A 44 18.31 -1.63 -5.43
CA ALA A 44 19.66 -1.08 -5.26
C ALA A 44 20.03 -0.09 -6.37
N ILE A 45 19.72 -0.40 -7.64
CA ILE A 45 19.96 0.49 -8.78
C ILE A 45 19.17 1.80 -8.61
N ASN A 46 17.88 1.72 -8.28
CA ASN A 46 17.03 2.89 -8.10
C ASN A 46 17.41 3.73 -6.86
N LYS A 47 17.95 3.10 -5.81
CA LYS A 47 18.50 3.84 -4.66
C LYS A 47 19.76 4.60 -5.06
N MET A 48 20.65 3.97 -5.82
CA MET A 48 21.87 4.61 -6.31
C MET A 48 21.54 5.80 -7.22
N SER A 49 20.55 5.68 -8.10
CA SER A 49 20.09 6.83 -8.91
C SER A 49 19.47 7.93 -8.05
N TYR A 50 18.67 7.58 -7.03
CA TYR A 50 18.06 8.57 -6.15
C TYR A 50 19.06 9.30 -5.26
N TYR A 51 20.16 8.64 -4.87
CA TYR A 51 21.20 9.22 -4.03
C TYR A 51 21.87 10.47 -4.64
N TYR A 52 21.84 10.62 -5.97
CA TYR A 52 22.28 11.83 -6.65
C TYR A 52 21.43 13.07 -6.30
N TYR A 53 20.16 12.86 -5.95
CA TYR A 53 19.20 13.92 -5.60
C TYR A 53 19.10 14.14 -4.09
N GLU A 54 19.12 13.07 -3.28
CA GLU A 54 19.01 13.16 -1.82
C GLU A 54 20.03 12.24 -1.12
N ARG A 55 21.13 12.83 -0.65
CA ARG A 55 22.23 12.08 -0.01
C ARG A 55 21.89 11.53 1.38
N GLU A 56 20.86 12.07 2.02
CA GLU A 56 20.39 11.63 3.34
C GLU A 56 19.41 10.45 3.27
N TYR A 57 19.15 9.93 2.06
CA TYR A 57 18.27 8.78 1.87
C TYR A 57 18.79 7.56 2.64
N SER A 58 17.89 6.95 3.41
CA SER A 58 18.09 5.63 3.99
C SER A 58 16.80 4.83 3.95
N ASP A 59 16.92 3.50 3.87
CA ASP A 59 15.75 2.61 3.86
C ASP A 59 14.88 2.81 5.11
N ASN A 60 15.51 3.02 6.28
CA ASN A 60 14.80 3.24 7.54
C ASN A 60 14.01 4.55 7.52
N ASN A 61 14.62 5.65 7.04
CA ASN A 61 13.91 6.93 6.91
C ASN A 61 12.77 6.84 5.90
N PHE A 62 13.00 6.15 4.78
CA PHE A 62 12.00 5.96 3.75
C PHE A 62 10.82 5.10 4.23
N ILE A 63 11.10 3.99 4.93
CA ILE A 63 10.06 3.15 5.56
C ILE A 63 9.30 3.94 6.62
N ASN A 64 9.98 4.70 7.47
CA ASN A 64 9.33 5.54 8.48
C ASN A 64 8.44 6.61 7.85
N GLY A 65 8.90 7.28 6.79
CA GLY A 65 8.09 8.21 6.01
C GLY A 65 6.87 7.52 5.38
N GLY A 66 7.03 6.30 4.87
CA GLY A 66 5.91 5.48 4.40
C GLY A 66 4.91 5.12 5.48
N LYS A 67 5.37 4.74 6.67
CA LYS A 67 4.52 4.48 7.83
C LYS A 67 3.72 5.74 8.22
N MET A 68 4.37 6.91 8.23
CA MET A 68 3.69 8.19 8.46
C MET A 68 2.64 8.47 7.39
N ALA A 69 2.96 8.27 6.11
CA ALA A 69 2.01 8.45 5.01
C ALA A 69 0.79 7.52 5.16
N ILE A 70 1.01 6.24 5.50
CA ILE A 70 -0.06 5.27 5.75
C ILE A 70 -0.97 5.76 6.88
N THR A 71 -0.41 6.16 8.02
CA THR A 71 -1.19 6.61 9.17
C THR A 71 -1.94 7.92 8.90
N GLN A 72 -1.31 8.88 8.23
CA GLN A 72 -1.94 10.15 7.85
C GLN A 72 -3.07 9.93 6.85
N MET A 73 -2.86 9.09 5.84
CA MET A 73 -3.91 8.74 4.87
C MET A 73 -5.05 7.98 5.54
N ALA A 74 -4.76 7.02 6.42
CA ALA A 74 -5.80 6.32 7.18
C ALA A 74 -6.67 7.28 8.00
N LYS A 75 -6.03 8.25 8.67
CA LYS A 75 -6.73 9.32 9.40
C LYS A 75 -7.59 10.17 8.47
N ALA A 76 -7.03 10.69 7.38
CA ALA A 76 -7.74 11.56 6.43
C ALA A 76 -8.94 10.83 5.79
N ILE A 77 -8.77 9.57 5.40
CA ILE A 77 -9.84 8.74 4.84
C ILE A 77 -10.95 8.51 5.86
N ARG A 78 -10.57 8.16 7.10
CA ARG A 78 -11.50 7.91 8.20
C ARG A 78 -12.34 9.13 8.58
N GLU A 79 -11.71 10.30 8.60
CA GLU A 79 -12.32 11.56 9.03
C GLU A 79 -13.03 12.27 7.88
N HIS A 80 -13.01 11.69 6.67
CA HIS A 80 -13.51 12.32 5.44
C HIS A 80 -12.86 13.70 5.19
N ASP A 81 -11.59 13.86 5.55
CA ASP A 81 -10.83 15.09 5.38
C ASP A 81 -10.38 15.22 3.91
N ILE A 82 -11.21 15.90 3.12
CA ILE A 82 -10.99 16.11 1.69
C ILE A 82 -9.76 16.98 1.43
N GLU A 83 -9.48 17.94 2.31
CA GLU A 83 -8.35 18.85 2.17
C GLU A 83 -7.05 18.08 2.35
N ALA A 84 -6.93 17.32 3.44
CA ALA A 84 -5.77 16.46 3.68
C ALA A 84 -5.57 15.42 2.57
N VAL A 85 -6.65 14.81 2.06
CA VAL A 85 -6.55 13.89 0.90
C VAL A 85 -5.99 14.61 -0.32
N THR A 86 -6.48 15.80 -0.63
CA THR A 86 -6.05 16.58 -1.81
C THR A 86 -4.60 17.04 -1.66
N GLU A 87 -4.18 17.41 -0.46
CA GLU A 87 -2.81 17.83 -0.18
C GLU A 87 -1.84 16.65 -0.22
N LEU A 88 -2.17 15.52 0.40
CA LEU A 88 -1.24 14.41 0.57
C LEU A 88 -1.10 13.55 -0.70
N THR A 89 -2.04 13.63 -1.64
CA THR A 89 -2.08 12.75 -2.82
C THR A 89 -1.82 13.48 -4.13
N LEU A 90 -1.55 12.71 -5.20
CA LEU A 90 -1.60 13.25 -6.56
C LEU A 90 -3.04 13.58 -6.95
N LYS A 91 -3.23 14.65 -7.75
CA LYS A 91 -4.55 15.15 -8.17
C LYS A 91 -5.46 14.06 -8.76
N GLN A 92 -4.93 13.17 -9.60
CA GLN A 92 -5.75 12.11 -10.20
C GLN A 92 -6.24 11.09 -9.16
N PHE A 93 -5.36 10.69 -8.25
CA PHE A 93 -5.69 9.73 -7.21
C PHE A 93 -6.57 10.34 -6.12
N SER A 94 -6.44 11.65 -5.85
CA SER A 94 -7.31 12.34 -4.89
C SER A 94 -8.79 12.26 -5.29
N ILE A 95 -9.09 12.39 -6.58
CA ILE A 95 -10.44 12.26 -7.13
C ILE A 95 -10.97 10.84 -6.91
N GLU A 96 -10.19 9.83 -7.32
CA GLU A 96 -10.57 8.42 -7.18
C GLU A 96 -10.80 8.03 -5.72
N LEU A 97 -9.91 8.46 -4.83
CA LEU A 97 -9.99 8.16 -3.40
C LEU A 97 -11.23 8.81 -2.76
N ARG A 98 -11.55 10.05 -3.13
CA ARG A 98 -12.76 10.74 -2.66
C ARG A 98 -14.04 10.03 -3.10
N GLU A 99 -14.08 9.51 -4.33
CA GLU A 99 -15.20 8.71 -4.81
C GLU A 99 -15.32 7.41 -4.00
N LYS A 100 -14.23 6.74 -3.66
CA LYS A 100 -14.30 5.56 -2.78
C LYS A 100 -14.76 5.90 -1.37
N MET A 101 -14.25 6.99 -0.81
CA MET A 101 -14.65 7.48 0.51
C MET A 101 -16.14 7.78 0.62
N SER A 102 -16.79 8.21 -0.47
CA SER A 102 -18.24 8.49 -0.47
C SER A 102 -19.11 7.24 -0.59
N ILE A 103 -18.57 6.13 -1.10
CA ILE A 103 -19.28 4.86 -1.28
C ILE A 103 -19.21 3.99 0.00
N ILE A 104 -18.09 4.04 0.72
CA ILE A 104 -17.90 3.23 1.93
C ILE A 104 -18.52 3.93 3.14
N PRO A 105 -19.37 3.24 3.94
CA PRO A 105 -19.95 3.82 5.14
C PRO A 105 -18.88 4.34 6.12
N GLN A 106 -19.11 5.52 6.68
CA GLN A 106 -18.14 6.20 7.53
C GLN A 106 -17.80 5.40 8.79
N ASP A 107 -18.77 4.73 9.40
CA ASP A 107 -18.59 3.87 10.56
C ASP A 107 -17.66 2.68 10.27
N VAL A 108 -17.72 2.15 9.04
CA VAL A 108 -16.80 1.11 8.57
C VAL A 108 -15.38 1.67 8.44
N LEU A 109 -15.21 2.85 7.84
CA LEU A 109 -13.90 3.51 7.75
C LEU A 109 -13.34 3.84 9.13
N GLN A 110 -14.17 4.35 10.05
CA GLN A 110 -13.82 4.61 11.45
C GLN A 110 -13.35 3.37 12.17
N LYS A 111 -14.10 2.27 12.05
CA LYS A 111 -13.73 1.03 12.70
C LYS A 111 -12.45 0.44 12.14
N ARG A 112 -12.29 0.43 10.81
CA ARG A 112 -11.17 -0.27 10.15
C ARG A 112 -9.89 0.55 10.17
N LEU A 113 -9.95 1.86 9.99
CA LEU A 113 -8.78 2.72 9.89
C LEU A 113 -8.43 3.42 11.23
N SER A 114 -8.87 2.83 12.36
CA SER A 114 -8.49 3.30 13.70
C SER A 114 -7.24 2.59 14.18
N PHE A 115 -6.08 3.10 13.78
CA PHE A 115 -4.78 2.64 14.23
C PHE A 115 -3.77 3.79 14.26
N THR A 116 -2.66 3.59 14.94
CA THR A 116 -1.52 4.52 15.01
C THR A 116 -0.32 3.95 14.26
N GLN A 117 0.73 4.76 14.10
CA GLN A 117 1.96 4.30 13.46
C GLN A 117 2.58 3.09 14.15
N ASP A 118 2.43 2.98 15.48
CA ASP A 118 2.99 1.88 16.28
C ASP A 118 2.29 0.54 16.01
N ASN A 119 1.03 0.59 15.56
CA ASN A 119 0.28 -0.60 15.13
C ASN A 119 0.79 -1.18 13.80
N ILE A 120 1.69 -0.49 13.10
CA ILE A 120 2.36 -1.02 11.91
C ILE A 120 3.50 -1.95 12.37
N VAL A 121 3.15 -3.21 12.63
CA VAL A 121 4.02 -4.25 13.19
C VAL A 121 5.10 -4.75 12.22
N HIS A 122 4.90 -4.53 10.91
CA HIS A 122 5.89 -4.81 9.89
C HIS A 122 5.70 -3.88 8.69
N ALA A 123 6.79 -3.40 8.09
CA ALA A 123 6.76 -2.69 6.81
C ALA A 123 8.06 -2.90 6.05
N PHE A 124 7.99 -3.00 4.73
CA PHE A 124 9.17 -3.14 3.88
C PHE A 124 8.99 -2.43 2.54
N ILE A 125 10.12 -2.05 1.94
CA ILE A 125 10.16 -1.50 0.58
C ILE A 125 9.93 -2.64 -0.39
N HIS A 126 8.76 -2.64 -1.04
CA HIS A 126 8.47 -3.61 -2.08
C HIS A 126 9.27 -3.28 -3.34
N SER A 127 9.12 -2.08 -3.88
CA SER A 127 9.79 -1.69 -5.12
C SER A 127 10.12 -0.20 -5.14
N LEU A 128 11.22 0.14 -5.80
CA LEU A 128 11.63 1.52 -6.09
C LEU A 128 11.77 1.68 -7.60
N LEU A 129 11.41 2.85 -8.11
CA LEU A 129 11.48 3.15 -9.53
C LEU A 129 11.75 4.64 -9.73
N THR A 130 12.83 4.97 -10.42
CA THR A 130 13.01 6.27 -11.06
C THR A 130 12.45 6.18 -12.48
N ALA A 131 11.46 7.00 -12.80
CA ALA A 131 10.88 7.04 -14.13
C ALA A 131 10.71 8.48 -14.63
N PRO A 132 10.98 8.74 -15.93
CA PRO A 132 10.52 9.96 -16.58
C PRO A 132 8.98 9.96 -16.60
N LYS A 133 8.39 11.13 -16.42
CA LYS A 133 6.94 11.31 -16.29
C LYS A 133 6.14 10.98 -17.56
N GLU A 134 6.82 10.77 -18.69
CA GLU A 134 6.24 10.39 -19.99
C GLU A 134 5.45 9.08 -19.96
N ALA A 135 5.68 8.20 -18.98
CA ALA A 135 4.80 7.04 -18.75
C ALA A 135 3.36 7.43 -18.37
N PHE A 136 3.09 8.72 -18.05
CA PHE A 136 1.82 9.24 -17.55
C PHE A 136 1.43 10.63 -18.14
N ASN A 137 1.85 10.97 -19.36
CA ASN A 137 1.41 12.17 -20.13
C ASN A 137 1.60 13.55 -19.43
N LEU A 138 2.79 13.86 -18.90
CA LEU A 138 3.16 15.20 -18.44
C LEU A 138 4.67 15.47 -18.69
N ASP A 139 5.02 16.75 -18.81
CA ASP A 139 6.32 17.40 -19.13
C ASP A 139 7.57 16.48 -19.26
N PRO A 140 8.22 16.39 -20.45
CA PRO A 140 9.36 15.50 -20.76
C PRO A 140 10.56 15.59 -19.81
N GLU A 141 10.78 16.74 -19.19
CA GLU A 141 11.95 16.99 -18.33
C GLU A 141 11.75 16.56 -16.87
N ALA A 142 10.51 16.19 -16.48
CA ALA A 142 10.19 15.84 -15.11
C ALA A 142 10.49 14.35 -14.83
N VAL A 143 11.55 14.10 -14.06
CA VAL A 143 11.84 12.76 -13.52
C VAL A 143 11.20 12.63 -12.14
N SER A 144 10.56 11.49 -11.87
CA SER A 144 9.96 11.20 -10.57
C SER A 144 10.54 9.91 -9.99
N PHE A 145 10.70 9.90 -8.68
CA PHE A 145 11.02 8.70 -7.93
C PHE A 145 9.77 8.18 -7.26
N TYR A 146 9.53 6.89 -7.42
CA TYR A 146 8.42 6.16 -6.86
C TYR A 146 8.94 5.09 -5.92
N GLY A 147 8.27 4.91 -4.80
CA GLY A 147 8.51 3.77 -3.93
C GLY A 147 7.22 3.19 -3.40
N LYS A 148 7.10 1.87 -3.54
CA LYS A 148 6.01 1.07 -3.00
C LYS A 148 6.44 0.47 -1.68
N ILE A 149 5.65 0.68 -0.65
CA ILE A 149 5.80 0.10 0.68
C ILE A 149 4.60 -0.79 0.95
N ILE A 150 4.87 -1.97 1.49
CA ILE A 150 3.86 -2.89 1.99
C ILE A 150 3.98 -2.92 3.50
N ALA A 151 2.86 -2.78 4.18
CA ALA A 151 2.77 -2.76 5.63
C ALA A 151 1.73 -3.76 6.14
N VAL A 152 2.04 -4.38 7.28
CA VAL A 152 1.13 -5.19 8.07
C VAL A 152 0.76 -4.40 9.32
N ILE A 153 -0.54 -4.25 9.56
CA ILE A 153 -1.12 -3.44 10.61
C ILE A 153 -1.91 -4.37 11.53
N ASP A 154 -1.50 -4.44 12.78
CA ASP A 154 -2.21 -5.18 13.82
C ASP A 154 -2.87 -4.17 14.79
N PRO A 155 -4.20 -4.04 14.78
CA PRO A 155 -4.86 -3.11 15.69
C PRO A 155 -4.69 -3.50 17.17
N HIS A 156 -4.32 -4.75 17.46
CA HIS A 156 -4.20 -5.29 18.81
C HIS A 156 -2.76 -5.38 19.32
N SER A 157 -1.77 -5.04 18.49
CA SER A 157 -0.34 -5.16 18.83
C SER A 157 0.46 -3.98 18.29
N THR A 158 1.49 -3.60 19.03
CA THR A 158 2.52 -2.63 18.61
C THR A 158 3.89 -3.26 18.46
N GLN A 159 3.99 -4.58 18.68
CA GLN A 159 5.26 -5.28 18.65
C GLN A 159 5.77 -5.41 17.22
N GLN A 160 6.94 -4.84 16.95
CA GLN A 160 7.63 -5.03 15.65
C GLN A 160 8.05 -6.49 15.49
N VAL A 161 7.71 -7.09 14.36
CA VAL A 161 8.02 -8.50 14.05
C VAL A 161 8.47 -8.67 12.61
N SER A 162 9.14 -9.79 12.31
CA SER A 162 9.44 -10.19 10.93
C SER A 162 8.16 -10.42 10.12
N LEU A 163 8.21 -10.26 8.80
CA LEU A 163 7.08 -10.53 7.90
C LEU A 163 6.47 -11.91 8.14
N HIS A 164 7.28 -12.97 8.20
CA HIS A 164 6.79 -14.33 8.43
C HIS A 164 5.97 -14.45 9.73
N LYS A 165 6.47 -13.87 10.83
CA LYS A 165 5.76 -13.86 12.12
C LYS A 165 4.49 -13.00 12.07
N ALA A 166 4.53 -11.83 11.41
CA ALA A 166 3.34 -10.99 11.18
C ALA A 166 2.26 -11.75 10.41
N LEU A 167 2.63 -12.41 9.31
CA LEU A 167 1.71 -13.19 8.49
C LEU A 167 1.13 -14.40 9.23
N LYS A 168 1.93 -15.05 10.08
CA LYS A 168 1.48 -16.17 10.93
C LYS A 168 0.49 -15.72 12.02
N ASN A 169 0.71 -14.53 12.57
CA ASN A 169 -0.12 -13.96 13.63
C ASN A 169 -1.34 -13.19 13.10
N ALA A 170 -1.43 -12.99 11.78
CA ALA A 170 -2.51 -12.23 11.16
C ALA A 170 -3.87 -12.88 11.46
N ASN A 171 -4.80 -12.06 11.92
CA ASN A 171 -6.18 -12.43 12.25
C ASN A 171 -7.17 -11.66 11.36
N ASN A 172 -8.47 -11.83 11.61
CA ASN A 172 -9.53 -11.23 10.79
C ASN A 172 -9.59 -9.68 10.87
N ASP A 173 -8.93 -9.06 11.84
CA ASP A 173 -8.82 -7.61 11.97
C ASP A 173 -7.46 -7.07 11.52
N THR A 174 -6.53 -7.95 11.13
CA THR A 174 -5.24 -7.56 10.57
C THR A 174 -5.45 -6.92 9.21
N LEU A 175 -4.93 -5.70 9.08
CA LEU A 175 -4.97 -4.95 7.84
C LEU A 175 -3.62 -5.00 7.15
N PHE A 176 -3.68 -5.03 5.84
CA PHE A 176 -2.55 -4.85 4.96
C PHE A 176 -2.71 -3.51 4.26
N CYS A 177 -1.58 -2.84 4.06
CA CYS A 177 -1.55 -1.59 3.34
C CYS A 177 -0.48 -1.62 2.26
N ASN A 178 -0.90 -1.30 1.04
CA ASN A 178 0.00 -1.04 -0.06
C ASN A 178 -0.05 0.46 -0.33
N VAL A 179 1.06 1.15 -0.10
CA VAL A 179 1.19 2.57 -0.41
C VAL A 179 2.28 2.76 -1.45
N THR A 180 2.00 3.57 -2.45
CA THR A 180 3.00 4.08 -3.39
C THR A 180 3.16 5.56 -3.14
N VAL A 181 4.35 5.97 -2.72
CA VAL A 181 4.73 7.36 -2.60
C VAL A 181 5.58 7.78 -3.79
N CYS A 182 5.49 9.03 -4.19
CA CYS A 182 6.27 9.60 -5.26
C CYS A 182 6.76 11.01 -4.93
N ARG A 183 7.85 11.39 -5.56
CA ARG A 183 8.45 12.72 -5.44
C ARG A 183 9.06 13.13 -6.78
N HIS A 184 8.80 14.36 -7.21
CA HIS A 184 9.50 14.94 -8.36
C HIS A 184 10.95 15.24 -7.98
N LEU A 185 11.88 14.94 -8.90
CA LEU A 185 13.31 15.07 -8.66
C LEU A 185 13.91 16.37 -9.22
N ASN A 186 13.22 17.01 -10.16
CA ASN A 186 13.66 18.26 -10.76
C ASN A 186 12.47 19.18 -11.12
N PRO A 187 12.24 20.26 -10.36
CA PRO A 187 12.84 20.55 -9.05
C PRO A 187 12.44 19.50 -8.00
N LEU A 188 13.23 19.38 -6.93
CA LEU A 188 12.95 18.43 -5.85
C LEU A 188 11.73 18.90 -5.05
N ASP A 189 10.64 18.14 -5.10
CA ASP A 189 9.34 18.52 -4.52
C ASP A 189 9.06 17.79 -3.19
N LEU A 190 7.88 17.97 -2.60
CA LEU A 190 7.40 17.20 -1.45
C LEU A 190 6.98 15.78 -1.87
N TRP A 191 6.99 14.86 -0.92
CA TRP A 191 6.44 13.52 -1.12
C TRP A 191 4.91 13.58 -1.22
N LYS A 192 4.36 12.85 -2.19
CA LYS A 192 2.91 12.65 -2.37
C LYS A 192 2.59 11.17 -2.43
N VAL A 193 1.40 10.80 -2.01
CA VAL A 193 0.84 9.46 -2.19
C VAL A 193 0.24 9.38 -3.60
N SER A 194 0.79 8.54 -4.46
CA SER A 194 0.22 8.30 -5.79
C SER A 194 -0.87 7.24 -5.74
N HIS A 195 -0.76 6.26 -4.84
CA HIS A 195 -1.74 5.19 -4.64
C HIS A 195 -1.69 4.70 -3.20
N ILE A 196 -2.85 4.35 -2.63
CA ILE A 196 -2.93 3.63 -1.35
C ILE A 196 -4.12 2.68 -1.35
N ASN A 197 -3.94 1.48 -0.80
CA ASN A 197 -5.02 0.55 -0.57
C ASN A 197 -4.90 -0.10 0.81
N PHE A 198 -6.00 -0.11 1.56
CA PHE A 198 -6.15 -0.83 2.82
C PHE A 198 -7.07 -2.02 2.59
N PHE A 199 -6.65 -3.19 3.07
CA PHE A 199 -7.40 -4.42 2.83
C PHE A 199 -7.14 -5.48 3.89
N GLU A 200 -8.14 -6.32 4.12
CA GLU A 200 -7.98 -7.55 4.89
C GLU A 200 -7.46 -8.66 3.97
N LYS A 201 -6.68 -9.59 4.52
CA LYS A 201 -6.27 -10.78 3.76
C LYS A 201 -7.52 -11.59 3.44
N CYS A 202 -7.80 -11.78 2.15
CA CYS A 202 -8.68 -12.86 1.71
C CYS A 202 -7.97 -14.17 2.04
N VAL A 203 -8.45 -14.89 3.05
CA VAL A 203 -7.97 -16.25 3.28
C VAL A 203 -8.62 -17.12 2.22
N VAL A 204 -7.89 -17.31 1.11
CA VAL A 204 -8.18 -18.37 0.15
C VAL A 204 -7.64 -19.65 0.79
N TYR A 205 -8.53 -20.47 1.33
CA TYR A 205 -8.22 -21.84 1.76
C TYR A 205 -8.30 -22.77 0.57
#